data_AF-A0A1E5JUQ5-F1
#
_entry.id   AF-A0A1E5JUQ5-F1
#
_cell.length_a   1.000
_cell.length_b   1.000
_cell.length_c   1.000
_cell.angle_alpha   90.00
_cell.angle_beta   90.00
_cell.angle_gamma   90.00
#
_symmetry.space_group_name_H-M   'P 1'
#
loop_
_entity.id
_entity.type
_entity.pdbx_description
1 polymer ?
#
loop_
_entity_poly.entity_id
_entity_poly.type
_entity_poly.pdbx_seq_one_letter_code
_entity_poly.pdbx_strand_id
1 'polypeptide(L)'
;MTRLEELLYSLTAVVIRYHDSQPKVKKLVVATDENLLREKSLSCAKEIIQNQDIHFKIRLNDLIKQCSDSGRRPLLYYILHEIISLKALCDQKISFEPEKLEEFKKQITQLLIDLKLLLDTPKHKTYRITYSQTEDTKKTALDLSGLKNDGYIGGDLCNSGEILNDEVLRRFNIYSYTSNERIRDIAEQICMEYQHVLLVPELMAQNEVQKKINSEQKQELNSLTSKQEENQKKSQTTSSKHYAALYMFYILFKRLQTKEHKQKTLIEEQELTIGELRQKISELTHAVEAKPASYRFYPSY
;
A
#
# COMPACT_ATOMS: atom_id res chain seq x y z
N MET A 1 -5.26 3.40 -23.11
CA MET A 1 -4.40 2.41 -23.76
C MET A 1 -2.98 2.84 -23.47
N THR A 2 -2.20 2.00 -22.81
CA THR A 2 -0.82 2.32 -22.45
C THR A 2 0.11 2.18 -23.66
N ARG A 3 1.26 2.83 -23.63
CA ARG A 3 2.30 2.64 -24.67
C ARG A 3 2.81 1.20 -24.75
N LEU A 4 2.69 0.42 -23.67
CA LEU A 4 3.00 -1.00 -23.69
C LEU A 4 1.97 -1.81 -24.50
N GLU A 5 0.68 -1.56 -24.27
CA GLU A 5 -0.39 -2.14 -25.08
C GLU A 5 -0.24 -1.73 -26.55
N GLU A 6 0.19 -0.48 -26.79
CA GLU A 6 0.49 0.00 -28.14
C GLU A 6 1.62 -0.78 -28.81
N LEU A 7 2.68 -1.10 -28.07
CA LEU A 7 3.79 -1.91 -28.59
C LEU A 7 3.30 -3.32 -28.93
N LEU A 8 2.51 -3.93 -28.04
CA LEU A 8 1.91 -5.26 -28.24
C LEU A 8 1.05 -5.31 -29.52
N TYR A 9 0.14 -4.35 -29.68
CA TYR A 9 -0.73 -4.32 -30.86
C TYR A 9 0.04 -3.94 -32.14
N SER A 10 1.08 -3.11 -32.03
CA SER A 10 1.92 -2.75 -33.17
C SER A 10 2.70 -3.95 -33.71
N LEU A 11 3.31 -4.76 -32.83
CA LEU A 11 3.97 -6.00 -33.23
C LEU A 11 2.97 -7.01 -33.83
N THR A 12 1.78 -7.09 -33.26
CA THR A 12 0.70 -7.93 -33.80
C THR A 12 0.28 -7.46 -35.19
N ALA A 13 0.18 -6.15 -35.41
CA ALA A 13 -0.14 -5.55 -36.70
C ALA A 13 0.95 -5.84 -37.75
N VAL A 14 2.23 -5.97 -37.38
CA VAL A 14 3.29 -6.41 -38.30
C VAL A 14 2.99 -7.78 -38.89
N VAL A 15 2.57 -8.74 -38.07
CA VAL A 15 2.21 -10.09 -38.54
C VAL A 15 1.02 -10.04 -39.50
N ILE A 16 -0.01 -9.26 -39.16
CA ILE A 16 -1.23 -9.10 -39.97
C ILE A 16 -0.91 -8.44 -41.31
N ARG A 17 -0.20 -7.31 -41.31
CA ARG A 17 0.15 -6.59 -42.53
C ARG A 17 1.10 -7.39 -43.41
N TYR A 18 2.05 -8.11 -42.80
CA TYR A 18 2.93 -8.98 -43.58
C TYR A 18 2.14 -10.10 -44.24
N HIS A 19 1.22 -10.75 -43.51
CA HIS A 19 0.29 -11.72 -44.08
C HIS A 19 -0.49 -11.11 -45.25
N ASP A 20 -1.18 -9.99 -45.05
CA ASP A 20 -2.05 -9.37 -46.07
C ASP A 20 -1.28 -8.84 -47.29
N SER A 21 0.03 -8.64 -47.18
CA SER A 21 0.91 -8.31 -48.31
C SER A 21 1.25 -9.51 -49.20
N GLN A 22 0.95 -10.75 -48.78
CA GLN A 22 1.21 -11.96 -49.56
C GLN A 22 0.18 -12.14 -50.68
N PRO A 23 0.60 -12.58 -51.89
CA PRO A 23 -0.28 -12.62 -53.06
C PRO A 23 -1.36 -13.72 -53.03
N LYS A 24 -1.19 -14.78 -52.23
CA LYS A 24 -2.07 -15.97 -52.22
C LYS A 24 -2.88 -16.14 -50.93
N VAL A 25 -2.95 -15.13 -50.08
CA VAL A 25 -3.70 -15.21 -48.82
C VAL A 25 -4.98 -14.40 -48.86
N LYS A 26 -5.97 -14.80 -48.07
CA LYS A 26 -7.19 -14.03 -47.87
C LYS A 26 -6.87 -12.87 -46.92
N LYS A 27 -6.80 -11.65 -47.47
CA LYS A 27 -6.50 -10.45 -46.69
C LYS A 27 -7.51 -10.26 -45.56
N LEU A 28 -7.01 -9.99 -44.36
CA LEU A 28 -7.80 -9.66 -43.19
C LEU A 28 -8.28 -8.21 -43.25
N VAL A 29 -7.41 -7.31 -43.72
CA VAL A 29 -7.66 -5.89 -43.82
C VAL A 29 -7.49 -5.42 -45.25
N VAL A 30 -8.49 -4.69 -45.75
CA VAL A 30 -8.45 -4.03 -47.06
C VAL A 30 -8.78 -2.55 -46.87
N ALA A 31 -7.88 -1.71 -47.37
CA ALA A 31 -8.02 -0.27 -47.39
C ALA A 31 -7.27 0.30 -48.60
N THR A 32 -7.81 1.37 -49.17
CA THR A 32 -7.22 2.06 -50.33
C THR A 32 -6.16 3.09 -49.91
N ASP A 33 -6.32 3.68 -48.73
CA ASP A 33 -5.37 4.62 -48.13
C ASP A 33 -4.46 3.89 -47.14
N GLU A 34 -3.16 4.21 -47.15
CA GLU A 34 -2.17 3.61 -46.25
C GLU A 34 -2.39 3.97 -44.78
N ASN A 35 -2.82 5.20 -44.48
CA ASN A 35 -3.09 5.59 -43.09
C ASN A 35 -4.29 4.81 -42.54
N LEU A 36 -5.36 4.74 -43.32
CA LEU A 36 -6.54 3.96 -43.00
C LEU A 36 -6.24 2.44 -42.92
N LEU A 37 -5.30 1.94 -43.74
CA LEU A 37 -4.82 0.56 -43.65
C LEU A 37 -4.17 0.30 -42.30
N ARG A 38 -3.27 1.18 -41.86
CA ARG A 38 -2.55 1.08 -40.57
C ARG A 38 -3.53 1.08 -39.40
N GLU A 39 -4.49 2.00 -39.38
CA GLU A 39 -5.51 2.06 -38.33
C GLU A 39 -6.36 0.79 -38.27
N LYS A 40 -6.81 0.28 -39.42
CA LYS A 40 -7.59 -0.97 -39.46
C LYS A 40 -6.76 -2.20 -39.08
N SER A 41 -5.49 -2.25 -39.47
CA SER A 41 -4.57 -3.32 -39.04
C SER A 41 -4.36 -3.29 -37.53
N LEU A 42 -4.27 -2.11 -36.92
CA LEU A 42 -4.16 -1.96 -35.47
C LEU A 42 -5.45 -2.38 -34.76
N SER A 43 -6.62 -2.02 -35.31
CA SER A 43 -7.92 -2.47 -34.77
C SER A 43 -8.06 -3.99 -34.86
N CYS A 44 -7.68 -4.60 -35.99
CA CYS A 44 -7.65 -6.05 -36.13
C CYS A 44 -6.67 -6.72 -35.15
N ALA A 45 -5.50 -6.11 -34.91
CA ALA A 45 -4.55 -6.57 -33.91
C ALA A 45 -5.15 -6.57 -32.50
N LYS A 46 -5.89 -5.50 -32.13
CA LYS A 46 -6.61 -5.43 -30.85
C LYS A 46 -7.65 -6.55 -30.73
N GLU A 47 -8.46 -6.75 -31.78
CA GLU A 47 -9.47 -7.80 -31.81
C GLU A 47 -8.84 -9.20 -31.63
N ILE A 48 -7.73 -9.50 -32.31
CA ILE A 48 -7.04 -10.80 -32.19
C ILE A 48 -6.51 -11.02 -30.77
N ILE A 49 -5.93 -10.00 -30.14
CA ILE A 49 -5.35 -10.11 -28.79
C ILE A 49 -6.43 -10.20 -27.71
N GLN A 50 -7.57 -9.54 -27.90
CA GLN A 50 -8.68 -9.52 -26.94
C GLN A 50 -9.69 -10.67 -27.11
N ASN A 51 -9.58 -11.43 -28.21
CA ASN A 51 -10.50 -12.52 -28.51
C ASN A 51 -10.45 -13.62 -27.42
N GLN A 52 -11.62 -14.00 -26.89
CA GLN A 52 -11.75 -15.05 -25.88
C GLN A 52 -12.01 -16.44 -26.48
N ASP A 53 -12.54 -16.52 -27.70
CA ASP A 53 -12.91 -17.77 -28.36
C ASP A 53 -11.70 -18.50 -28.95
N ILE A 54 -10.79 -17.75 -29.57
CA ILE A 54 -9.56 -18.29 -30.18
C ILE A 54 -8.36 -17.60 -29.55
N HIS A 55 -7.52 -18.39 -28.89
CA HIS A 55 -6.29 -17.89 -28.29
C HIS A 55 -5.38 -17.24 -29.35
N PHE A 56 -4.97 -15.98 -29.11
CA PHE A 56 -4.21 -15.16 -30.07
C PHE A 56 -2.98 -15.89 -30.64
N LYS A 57 -2.25 -16.64 -29.80
CA LYS A 57 -1.10 -17.47 -30.21
C LYS A 57 -1.43 -18.44 -31.34
N ILE A 58 -2.57 -19.13 -31.27
CA ILE A 58 -3.02 -20.07 -32.31
C ILE A 58 -3.32 -19.29 -33.57
N ARG A 59 -4.12 -18.21 -33.44
CA ARG A 59 -4.53 -17.38 -34.57
C ARG A 59 -3.34 -16.80 -35.33
N LEU A 60 -2.37 -16.20 -34.63
CA LEU A 60 -1.18 -15.61 -35.25
C LEU A 60 -0.28 -16.67 -35.87
N ASN A 61 -0.13 -17.82 -35.23
CA ASN A 61 0.65 -18.93 -35.80
C ASN A 61 0.02 -19.42 -37.12
N ASP A 62 -1.30 -19.53 -37.20
CA ASP A 62 -1.99 -19.91 -38.43
C ASP A 62 -1.81 -18.88 -39.55
N LEU A 63 -1.80 -17.58 -39.25
CA LEU A 63 -1.46 -16.54 -40.22
C LEU A 63 -0.02 -16.67 -40.73
N ILE A 64 0.93 -16.94 -39.84
CA ILE A 64 2.34 -17.13 -40.20
C ILE A 64 2.51 -18.37 -41.11
N LYS A 65 1.80 -19.46 -40.83
CA LYS A 65 1.82 -20.68 -41.67
C LYS A 65 1.27 -20.45 -43.08
N GLN A 66 0.27 -19.59 -43.21
CA GLN A 66 -0.31 -19.21 -44.51
C GLN A 66 0.63 -18.33 -45.35
N CYS A 67 1.62 -17.68 -44.72
CA CYS A 67 2.61 -16.90 -45.44
C CYS A 67 3.53 -17.79 -46.28
N SER A 68 3.94 -17.28 -47.44
CA SER A 68 4.92 -17.94 -48.31
C SER A 68 6.27 -18.09 -47.63
N ASP A 69 7.03 -19.13 -47.97
CA ASP A 69 8.35 -19.39 -47.39
C ASP A 69 9.44 -18.53 -48.04
N SER A 70 9.35 -17.22 -47.86
CA SER A 70 10.30 -16.24 -48.39
C SER A 70 11.54 -16.05 -47.50
N GLY A 71 11.80 -16.98 -46.57
CA GLY A 71 12.85 -16.84 -45.55
C GLY A 71 12.49 -15.86 -44.42
N ARG A 72 11.26 -15.33 -44.38
CA ARG A 72 10.79 -14.39 -43.35
C ARG A 72 9.99 -15.02 -42.22
N ARG A 73 9.68 -16.31 -42.31
CA ARG A 73 9.03 -17.06 -41.22
C ARG A 73 9.80 -16.99 -39.89
N PRO A 74 11.15 -17.10 -39.84
CA PRO A 74 11.90 -16.95 -38.59
C PRO A 74 11.67 -15.60 -37.91
N LEU A 75 11.62 -14.51 -38.67
CA LEU A 75 11.32 -13.17 -38.15
C LEU A 75 9.91 -13.09 -37.57
N LEU A 76 8.91 -13.66 -38.25
CA LEU A 76 7.53 -13.64 -37.76
C LEU A 76 7.36 -14.48 -36.49
N TYR A 77 8.04 -15.63 -36.40
CA TYR A 77 8.03 -16.43 -35.17
C TYR A 77 8.76 -15.73 -34.02
N TYR A 78 9.84 -14.99 -34.31
CA TYR A 78 10.46 -14.10 -33.34
C TYR A 78 9.48 -13.05 -32.83
N ILE A 79 8.82 -12.32 -33.74
CA ILE A 79 7.80 -11.32 -33.37
C ILE A 79 6.66 -11.96 -32.56
N LEU A 80 6.21 -13.17 -32.94
CA LEU A 80 5.19 -13.89 -32.18
C LEU A 80 5.65 -14.23 -30.75
N HIS A 81 6.91 -14.64 -30.58
CA HIS A 81 7.48 -14.88 -29.25
C HIS A 81 7.47 -13.61 -28.39
N GLU A 82 7.87 -12.48 -28.97
CA GLU A 82 7.86 -11.18 -28.29
C GLU A 82 6.43 -10.73 -27.95
N ILE A 83 5.45 -10.95 -28.85
CA ILE A 83 4.03 -10.71 -28.57
C ILE A 83 3.55 -11.55 -27.38
N ILE A 84 3.91 -12.84 -27.32
CA ILE A 84 3.54 -13.71 -26.19
C ILE A 84 4.13 -13.19 -24.88
N SER A 85 5.41 -12.81 -24.91
CA SER A 85 6.13 -12.28 -23.74
C SER A 85 5.49 -10.97 -23.25
N LEU A 86 5.22 -10.04 -24.16
CA LEU A 86 4.56 -8.77 -23.83
C LEU A 86 3.13 -8.95 -23.34
N LYS A 87 2.38 -9.91 -23.90
CA LYS A 87 1.01 -10.19 -23.47
C LYS A 87 0.97 -10.74 -22.05
N ALA A 88 1.91 -11.63 -21.69
CA ALA A 88 2.03 -12.12 -20.32
C ALA A 88 2.27 -10.97 -19.31
N LEU A 89 3.08 -9.98 -19.70
CA LEU A 89 3.34 -8.78 -18.88
C LEU A 89 2.11 -7.86 -18.81
N CYS A 90 1.37 -7.70 -19.91
CA CYS A 90 0.13 -6.93 -19.96
C CYS A 90 -1.02 -7.57 -19.16
N ASP A 91 -0.99 -8.88 -18.96
CA ASP A 91 -2.01 -9.60 -18.17
C ASP A 91 -1.76 -9.55 -16.66
N GLN A 92 -0.59 -9.05 -16.26
CA GLN A 92 -0.25 -8.88 -14.86
C GLN A 92 -1.08 -7.76 -14.22
N LYS A 93 -1.73 -8.09 -13.10
CA LYS A 93 -2.62 -7.17 -12.36
C LYS A 93 -1.96 -6.44 -11.18
N ILE A 94 -0.75 -6.83 -10.85
CA ILE A 94 -0.02 -6.37 -9.66
C ILE A 94 1.22 -5.62 -10.12
N SER A 95 1.53 -4.52 -9.46
CA SER A 95 2.74 -3.74 -9.72
C SER A 95 4.02 -4.60 -9.67
N PHE A 96 5.01 -4.23 -10.47
CA PHE A 96 6.28 -4.95 -10.54
C PHE A 96 7.14 -4.64 -9.31
N GLU A 97 7.83 -5.67 -8.82
CA GLU A 97 8.97 -5.51 -7.94
C GLU A 97 10.11 -4.76 -8.67
N PRO A 98 10.95 -4.00 -7.96
CA PRO A 98 12.00 -3.19 -8.59
C PRO A 98 12.94 -3.99 -9.49
N GLU A 99 13.31 -5.20 -9.10
CA GLU A 99 14.21 -6.07 -9.86
C GLU A 99 13.56 -6.52 -11.18
N LYS A 100 12.30 -6.98 -11.11
CA LYS A 100 11.52 -7.39 -12.29
C LYS A 100 11.25 -6.23 -13.24
N LEU A 101 11.02 -5.03 -12.70
CA LEU A 101 10.84 -3.82 -13.51
C LEU A 101 12.11 -3.48 -14.30
N GLU A 102 13.29 -3.60 -13.67
CA GLU A 102 14.57 -3.38 -14.36
C GLU A 102 14.86 -4.44 -15.42
N GLU A 103 14.50 -5.70 -15.18
CA GLU A 103 14.56 -6.75 -16.20
C GLU A 103 13.64 -6.42 -17.38
N PHE A 104 12.42 -6.00 -17.09
CA PHE A 104 11.46 -5.62 -18.12
C PHE A 104 11.92 -4.42 -18.96
N LYS A 105 12.47 -3.37 -18.33
CA LYS A 105 13.09 -2.23 -19.04
C LYS A 105 14.19 -2.69 -20.00
N LYS A 106 15.05 -3.63 -19.54
CA LYS A 106 16.12 -4.20 -20.37
C LYS A 106 15.56 -4.98 -21.55
N GLN A 107 14.50 -5.77 -21.35
CA GLN A 107 13.86 -6.54 -22.44
C GLN A 107 13.28 -5.61 -23.52
N ILE A 108 12.50 -4.59 -23.14
CA ILE A 108 11.94 -3.63 -24.11
C ILE A 108 13.04 -2.85 -24.83
N THR A 109 14.08 -2.43 -24.10
CA THR A 109 15.24 -1.75 -24.70
C THR A 109 15.91 -2.63 -25.74
N GLN A 110 16.19 -3.89 -25.39
CA GLN A 110 16.84 -4.83 -26.29
C GLN A 110 15.99 -5.11 -27.52
N LEU A 111 14.68 -5.34 -27.35
CA LEU A 111 13.75 -5.53 -28.45
C LEU A 111 13.80 -4.37 -29.46
N LEU A 112 13.69 -3.12 -28.99
CA LEU A 112 13.69 -1.96 -29.89
C LEU A 112 15.04 -1.76 -30.58
N ILE A 113 16.15 -2.03 -29.89
CA ILE A 113 17.49 -2.01 -30.47
C ILE A 113 17.66 -3.11 -31.53
N ASP A 114 17.22 -4.33 -31.24
CA ASP A 114 17.32 -5.47 -32.16
C ASP A 114 16.51 -5.23 -33.43
N LEU A 115 15.28 -4.70 -33.30
CA LEU A 115 14.46 -4.32 -34.45
C LEU A 115 15.10 -3.21 -35.28
N LYS A 116 15.74 -2.22 -34.63
CA LYS A 116 16.49 -1.17 -35.35
C LYS A 116 17.68 -1.76 -36.10
N LEU A 117 18.49 -2.59 -35.45
CA LEU A 117 19.68 -3.18 -36.06
C LEU A 117 19.32 -4.14 -37.20
N LEU A 118 18.19 -4.83 -37.13
CA LEU A 118 17.66 -5.62 -38.26
C LEU A 118 17.37 -4.76 -39.50
N LEU A 119 16.83 -3.55 -39.31
CA LEU A 119 16.54 -2.61 -40.40
C LEU A 119 17.82 -2.00 -40.98
N ASP A 120 18.86 -1.85 -40.17
CA ASP A 120 20.17 -1.37 -40.63
C ASP A 120 21.02 -2.49 -41.29
N THR A 121 20.67 -3.76 -41.05
CA THR A 121 21.40 -4.92 -41.57
C THR A 121 20.96 -5.26 -43.01
N PRO A 122 21.91 -5.40 -43.95
CA PRO A 122 21.70 -5.95 -45.30
C PRO A 122 20.98 -7.30 -45.35
N LYS A 123 20.11 -7.51 -46.35
CA LYS A 123 19.38 -8.78 -46.57
C LYS A 123 20.26 -10.03 -46.63
N HIS A 124 21.44 -9.90 -47.23
CA HIS A 124 22.37 -11.01 -47.41
C HIS A 124 23.21 -11.30 -46.15
N LYS A 125 23.07 -10.46 -45.10
CA LYS A 125 23.71 -10.65 -43.80
C LYS A 125 22.68 -11.08 -42.77
N THR A 126 23.18 -11.76 -41.74
CA THR A 126 22.39 -12.10 -40.57
C THR A 126 22.78 -11.22 -39.39
N TYR A 127 21.78 -10.92 -38.56
CA TYR A 127 21.96 -10.28 -37.27
C TYR A 127 21.53 -11.26 -36.18
N ARG A 128 22.37 -11.41 -35.15
CA ARG A 128 22.13 -12.35 -34.05
C ARG A 128 21.28 -11.67 -32.99
N ILE A 129 20.06 -12.16 -32.81
CA ILE A 129 19.08 -11.65 -31.85
C ILE A 129 18.95 -12.63 -30.69
N THR A 130 18.60 -12.11 -29.51
CA THR A 130 18.26 -12.94 -28.35
C THR A 130 16.78 -12.83 -28.07
N TYR A 131 16.10 -13.95 -27.90
CA TYR A 131 14.71 -13.96 -27.44
C TYR A 131 14.59 -13.31 -26.05
N SER A 132 13.50 -12.58 -25.81
CA SER A 132 13.16 -12.16 -24.45
C SER A 132 13.03 -13.38 -23.55
N GLN A 133 13.48 -13.25 -22.30
CA GLN A 133 13.42 -14.35 -21.35
C GLN A 133 12.01 -14.43 -20.78
N THR A 134 11.30 -15.53 -21.01
CA THR A 134 10.07 -15.89 -20.27
C THR A 134 10.39 -17.00 -19.26
N GLU A 135 9.56 -17.16 -18.23
CA GLU A 135 9.77 -18.13 -17.15
C GLU A 135 10.06 -19.56 -17.67
N ASP A 136 9.54 -19.91 -18.85
CA ASP A 136 9.68 -21.24 -19.48
C ASP A 136 10.73 -21.34 -20.59
N THR A 137 11.43 -20.27 -20.97
CA THR A 137 12.39 -20.30 -22.09
C THR A 137 13.82 -19.93 -21.70
N LYS A 138 14.75 -20.84 -22.01
CA LYS A 138 16.19 -20.54 -21.93
C LYS A 138 16.55 -19.45 -22.95
N LYS A 139 17.43 -18.52 -22.57
CA LYS A 139 18.02 -17.53 -23.49
C LYS A 139 18.58 -18.23 -24.72
N THR A 140 17.86 -18.12 -25.83
CA THR A 140 18.22 -18.74 -27.09
C THR A 140 18.52 -17.61 -28.06
N ALA A 141 19.65 -17.72 -28.76
CA ALA A 141 19.99 -16.78 -29.82
C ALA A 141 19.46 -17.30 -31.16
N LEU A 142 19.00 -16.38 -32.01
CA LEU A 142 18.50 -16.67 -33.34
C LEU A 142 19.18 -15.73 -34.33
N ASP A 143 19.69 -16.29 -35.42
CA ASP A 143 20.22 -15.50 -36.53
C ASP A 143 19.09 -15.18 -37.50
N LEU A 144 18.79 -13.89 -37.65
CA LEU A 144 17.76 -13.39 -38.56
C LEU A 144 18.40 -12.63 -39.73
N SER A 145 17.88 -12.84 -40.94
CA SER A 145 18.32 -12.08 -42.11
C SER A 145 17.93 -10.61 -41.99
N GLY A 146 18.83 -9.72 -42.37
CA GLY A 146 18.59 -8.28 -42.40
C GLY A 146 17.43 -7.84 -43.29
N LEU A 147 16.99 -6.60 -43.10
CA LEU A 147 15.81 -6.02 -43.74
C LEU A 147 16.15 -4.88 -44.72
N LYS A 148 17.43 -4.48 -44.80
CA LYS A 148 17.92 -3.47 -45.72
C LYS A 148 18.15 -4.02 -47.12
N ASN A 149 17.70 -3.30 -48.14
CA ASN A 149 18.02 -3.61 -49.53
C ASN A 149 19.41 -3.05 -49.86
N ASP A 150 20.28 -3.86 -50.47
CA ASP A 150 21.61 -3.43 -50.93
C ASP A 150 21.63 -2.99 -52.41
N GLY A 151 20.48 -3.02 -53.08
CA GLY A 151 20.36 -2.72 -54.50
C GLY A 151 20.20 -1.22 -54.78
N TYR A 152 20.80 -0.75 -55.87
CA TYR A 152 20.69 0.63 -56.38
C TYR A 152 19.26 1.01 -56.87
N ILE A 153 18.36 0.04 -57.05
CA ILE A 153 17.02 0.23 -57.60
C ILE A 153 16.01 -0.47 -56.68
N GLY A 154 15.28 0.33 -55.90
CA GLY A 154 14.33 -0.12 -54.88
C GLY A 154 14.51 0.67 -53.58
N GLY A 155 13.43 0.85 -52.82
CA GLY A 155 13.49 1.57 -51.53
C GLY A 155 14.50 0.97 -50.55
N ASP A 156 14.89 1.74 -49.53
CA ASP A 156 15.96 1.37 -48.59
C ASP A 156 15.69 0.05 -47.84
N LEU A 157 14.41 -0.30 -47.67
CA LEU A 157 13.95 -1.46 -46.89
C LEU A 157 13.15 -2.41 -47.75
N CYS A 158 13.14 -3.70 -47.41
CA CYS A 158 12.18 -4.62 -48.01
C CYS A 158 10.80 -4.50 -47.40
N ASN A 159 9.78 -5.09 -48.04
CA ASN A 159 8.40 -5.09 -47.56
C ASN A 159 8.26 -5.43 -46.06
N SER A 160 8.93 -6.47 -45.55
CA SER A 160 8.90 -6.78 -44.10
C SER A 160 9.60 -5.72 -43.23
N GLY A 161 10.60 -5.02 -43.78
CA GLY A 161 11.29 -3.93 -43.12
C GLY A 161 10.47 -2.64 -43.11
N GLU A 162 9.80 -2.31 -44.22
CA GLU A 162 8.88 -1.17 -44.31
C GLU A 162 7.72 -1.33 -43.33
N ILE A 163 7.09 -2.51 -43.30
CA ILE A 163 6.00 -2.82 -42.36
C ILE A 163 6.49 -2.69 -40.91
N LEU A 164 7.65 -3.26 -40.58
CA LEU A 164 8.21 -3.19 -39.22
C LEU A 164 8.55 -1.75 -38.81
N ASN A 165 9.18 -0.99 -39.72
CA ASN A 165 9.57 0.38 -39.48
C ASN A 165 8.34 1.27 -39.26
N ASP A 166 7.31 1.11 -40.08
CA ASP A 166 6.09 1.91 -40.02
C ASP A 166 5.22 1.58 -38.80
N GLU A 167 5.00 0.29 -38.51
CA GLU A 167 4.12 -0.10 -37.41
C GLU A 167 4.76 0.06 -36.05
N VAL A 168 6.07 -0.19 -35.93
CA VAL A 168 6.76 -0.22 -34.65
C VAL A 168 7.65 1.01 -34.49
N LEU A 169 8.79 1.08 -35.19
CA LEU A 169 9.81 2.08 -34.86
C LEU A 169 9.32 3.52 -35.03
N ARG A 170 8.71 3.87 -36.17
CA ARG A 170 8.16 5.21 -36.42
C ARG A 170 7.07 5.58 -35.43
N ARG A 171 6.23 4.62 -35.01
CA ARG A 171 5.18 4.87 -34.01
C ARG A 171 5.75 5.24 -32.64
N PHE A 172 6.91 4.69 -32.28
CA PHE A 172 7.64 5.06 -31.07
C PHE A 172 8.66 6.19 -31.27
N ASN A 173 8.63 6.90 -32.41
CA ASN A 173 9.57 7.97 -32.78
C ASN A 173 11.03 7.51 -32.81
N ILE A 174 11.27 6.26 -33.24
CA ILE A 174 12.58 5.68 -33.45
C ILE A 174 12.90 5.72 -34.94
N TYR A 175 14.02 6.36 -35.27
CA TYR A 175 14.55 6.51 -36.61
C TYR A 175 15.96 5.92 -36.69
N SER A 176 16.53 5.84 -37.89
CA SER A 176 17.89 5.34 -38.11
C SER A 176 18.95 6.09 -37.28
N TYR A 177 18.78 7.40 -37.10
CA TYR A 177 19.69 8.24 -36.31
C TYR A 177 19.40 8.26 -34.81
N THR A 178 18.33 7.62 -34.32
CA THR A 178 17.99 7.61 -32.89
C THR A 178 19.07 6.85 -32.11
N SER A 179 19.69 7.47 -31.11
CA SER A 179 20.75 6.83 -30.29
C SER A 179 20.19 5.71 -29.41
N ASN A 180 21.04 4.77 -29.02
CA ASN A 180 20.65 3.69 -28.10
C ASN A 180 20.24 4.21 -26.72
N GLU A 181 20.84 5.32 -26.27
CA GLU A 181 20.41 6.01 -25.04
C GLU A 181 18.97 6.52 -25.16
N ARG A 182 18.63 7.15 -26.29
CA ARG A 182 17.27 7.62 -26.51
C ARG A 182 16.26 6.47 -26.61
N ILE A 183 16.65 5.33 -27.18
CA ILE A 183 15.82 4.12 -27.22
C ILE A 183 15.59 3.59 -25.79
N ARG A 184 16.62 3.63 -24.93
CA ARG A 184 16.50 3.25 -23.51
C ARG A 184 15.51 4.17 -22.78
N ASP A 185 15.56 5.48 -23.00
CA ASP A 185 14.59 6.41 -22.41
C ASP A 185 13.15 6.09 -22.85
N ILE A 186 12.95 5.77 -24.13
CA ILE A 186 11.65 5.39 -24.68
C ILE A 186 11.15 4.10 -24.01
N ALA A 187 12.00 3.09 -23.90
CA ALA A 187 11.68 1.84 -23.22
C ALA A 187 11.34 2.07 -21.74
N GLU A 188 12.12 2.90 -21.04
CA GLU A 188 11.85 3.26 -19.65
C GLU A 188 10.50 3.97 -19.50
N GLN A 189 10.17 4.91 -20.38
CA GLN A 189 8.86 5.56 -20.38
C GLN A 189 7.72 4.57 -20.57
N ILE A 190 7.86 3.62 -21.50
CA ILE A 190 6.86 2.56 -21.74
C ILE A 190 6.64 1.73 -20.46
N CYS A 191 7.73 1.29 -19.82
CA CYS A 191 7.66 0.47 -18.62
C CYS A 191 7.12 1.24 -17.41
N MET A 192 7.54 2.49 -17.20
CA MET A 192 7.11 3.32 -16.07
C MET A 192 5.64 3.73 -16.19
N GLU A 193 5.18 4.06 -17.40
CA GLU A 193 3.76 4.33 -17.65
C GLU A 193 2.89 3.13 -17.26
N TYR A 194 3.30 1.92 -17.67
CA TYR A 194 2.59 0.70 -17.31
C TYR A 194 2.67 0.39 -15.81
N GLN A 195 3.84 0.57 -15.17
CA GLN A 195 4.00 0.42 -13.73
C GLN A 195 3.07 1.36 -12.95
N HIS A 196 2.92 2.62 -13.39
CA HIS A 196 2.02 3.57 -12.74
C HIS A 196 0.54 3.17 -12.87
N VAL A 197 0.15 2.61 -14.02
CA VAL A 197 -1.21 2.10 -14.22
C VAL A 197 -1.56 1.00 -13.22
N LEU A 198 -0.59 0.18 -12.83
CA LEU A 198 -0.77 -0.87 -11.81
C LEU A 198 -0.67 -0.33 -10.38
N LEU A 199 0.33 0.51 -10.11
CA LEU A 199 0.65 0.98 -8.76
C LEU A 199 -0.36 2.01 -8.22
N VAL A 200 -0.91 2.88 -9.08
CA VAL A 200 -1.83 3.94 -8.64
C VAL A 200 -3.10 3.35 -8.01
N PRO A 201 -3.82 2.39 -8.63
CA PRO A 201 -4.95 1.72 -7.99
C PRO A 201 -4.61 1.06 -6.65
N GLU A 202 -3.45 0.39 -6.55
CA GLU A 202 -2.99 -0.25 -5.31
C GLU A 202 -2.80 0.78 -4.20
N LEU A 203 -2.11 1.87 -4.49
CA LEU A 203 -1.88 2.96 -3.53
C LEU A 203 -3.18 3.65 -3.13
N MET A 204 -4.12 3.83 -4.06
CA MET A 204 -5.44 4.41 -3.76
C MET A 204 -6.23 3.50 -2.80
N ALA A 205 -6.26 2.19 -3.06
CA ALA A 205 -6.92 1.22 -2.19
C ALA A 205 -6.28 1.19 -0.78
N GLN A 206 -4.95 1.18 -0.69
CA GLN A 206 -4.24 1.24 0.59
C GLN A 206 -4.54 2.53 1.36
N ASN A 207 -4.60 3.67 0.66
CA ASN A 207 -4.90 4.96 1.29
C ASN A 207 -6.35 5.01 1.81
N GLU A 208 -7.31 4.43 1.10
CA GLU A 208 -8.69 4.31 1.59
C GLU A 208 -8.80 3.45 2.86
N VAL A 209 -8.09 2.32 2.91
CA VAL A 209 -8.02 1.47 4.11
C VAL A 209 -7.39 2.26 5.26
N GLN A 210 -6.28 2.94 5.02
CA GLN A 210 -5.60 3.75 6.04
C GLN A 210 -6.50 4.88 6.56
N LYS A 211 -7.27 5.54 5.69
CA LYS A 211 -8.24 6.57 6.10
C LYS A 211 -9.33 6.02 7.02
N LYS A 212 -9.84 4.82 6.74
CA LYS A 212 -10.83 4.16 7.61
C LYS A 212 -10.24 3.87 8.99
N ILE A 213 -9.06 3.24 9.02
CA ILE A 213 -8.34 2.93 10.27
C ILE A 213 -8.09 4.22 11.08
N ASN A 214 -7.59 5.28 10.43
CA ASN A 214 -7.34 6.55 11.11
C ASN A 214 -8.63 7.19 11.66
N SER A 215 -9.76 7.04 10.95
CA SER A 215 -11.05 7.52 11.42
C SER A 215 -11.55 6.75 12.64
N GLU A 216 -11.42 5.43 12.62
CA GLU A 216 -11.78 4.54 13.74
C GLU A 216 -10.93 4.84 14.98
N GLN A 217 -9.60 4.93 14.80
CA GLN A 217 -8.67 5.29 15.86
C GLN A 217 -8.99 6.68 16.45
N LYS A 218 -9.37 7.65 15.61
CA LYS A 218 -9.77 8.99 16.08
C LYS A 218 -11.06 8.94 16.90
N GLN A 219 -12.04 8.13 16.50
CA GLN A 219 -13.27 7.94 17.28
C GLN A 219 -12.99 7.26 18.63
N GLU A 220 -12.17 6.22 18.63
CA GLU A 220 -11.78 5.51 19.85
C GLU A 220 -11.02 6.43 20.80
N LEU A 221 -10.06 7.21 20.28
CA LEU A 221 -9.28 8.17 21.06
C LEU A 221 -10.19 9.23 21.69
N ASN A 222 -11.13 9.80 20.94
CA ASN A 222 -12.12 10.74 21.48
C ASN A 222 -12.97 10.11 22.60
N SER A 223 -13.34 8.83 22.46
CA SER A 223 -14.11 8.11 23.49
C SER A 223 -13.29 7.84 24.76
N LEU A 224 -11.99 7.59 24.62
CA LEU A 224 -11.07 7.42 25.74
C LEU A 224 -10.81 8.74 26.46
N THR A 225 -10.62 9.83 25.70
CA THR A 225 -10.45 11.18 26.26
C THR A 225 -11.67 11.60 27.06
N SER A 226 -12.90 11.39 26.56
CA SER A 226 -14.12 11.74 27.29
C SER A 226 -14.29 10.91 28.58
N LYS A 227 -14.01 9.60 28.53
CA LYS A 227 -13.97 8.75 29.73
C LYS A 227 -12.94 9.22 30.75
N GLN A 228 -11.76 9.64 30.28
CA GLN A 228 -10.69 10.12 31.14
C GLN A 228 -11.07 11.45 31.82
N GLU A 229 -11.67 12.39 31.09
CA GLU A 229 -12.21 13.64 31.65
C GLU A 229 -13.29 13.38 32.69
N GLU A 230 -14.22 12.44 32.43
CA GLU A 230 -15.26 12.07 33.37
C GLU A 230 -14.67 11.43 34.65
N ASN A 231 -13.68 10.55 34.50
CA ASN A 231 -12.97 9.94 35.62
C ASN A 231 -12.18 10.97 36.44
N GLN A 232 -11.54 11.96 35.80
CA GLN A 232 -10.88 13.05 36.49
C GLN A 232 -11.86 13.90 37.30
N LYS A 233 -13.03 14.26 36.73
CA LYS A 233 -14.09 14.98 37.45
C LYS A 233 -14.61 14.19 38.66
N LYS A 234 -14.84 12.89 38.50
CA LYS A 234 -15.26 11.99 39.60
C LYS A 234 -14.19 11.91 40.69
N SER A 235 -12.92 11.79 40.32
CA SER A 235 -11.79 11.77 41.25
C SER A 235 -11.67 13.08 42.04
N GLN A 236 -11.74 14.23 41.37
CA GLN A 236 -11.70 15.55 42.02
C GLN A 236 -12.87 15.75 42.98
N THR A 237 -14.08 15.35 42.58
CA THR A 237 -15.27 15.42 43.45
C THR A 237 -15.10 14.54 44.68
N THR A 238 -14.57 13.33 44.50
CA THR A 238 -14.32 12.38 45.59
C THR A 238 -13.24 12.91 46.53
N SER A 239 -12.16 13.47 46.00
CA SER A 239 -11.11 14.11 46.79
C SER A 239 -11.65 15.28 47.62
N SER A 240 -12.46 16.17 47.02
CA SER A 240 -13.09 17.28 47.73
C SER A 240 -13.99 16.80 48.88
N LYS A 241 -14.78 15.73 48.67
CA LYS A 241 -15.58 15.11 49.74
C LYS A 241 -14.71 14.57 50.88
N HIS A 242 -13.59 13.91 50.56
CA HIS A 242 -12.65 13.42 51.58
C HIS A 242 -12.03 14.57 52.38
N TYR A 243 -11.63 15.67 51.72
CA TYR A 243 -11.12 16.86 52.39
C TYR A 243 -12.17 17.48 53.34
N ALA A 244 -13.42 17.61 52.90
CA ALA A 244 -14.50 18.11 53.74
C ALA A 244 -14.75 17.19 54.96
N ALA A 245 -14.74 15.87 54.76
CA ALA A 245 -14.87 14.89 55.85
C ALA A 245 -13.72 15.00 56.85
N LEU A 246 -12.47 15.09 56.38
CA LEU A 246 -11.29 15.30 57.22
C LEU A 246 -11.40 16.58 58.05
N TYR A 247 -11.87 17.68 57.44
CA TYR A 247 -12.07 18.94 58.14
C TYR A 247 -13.14 18.83 59.24
N MET A 248 -14.25 18.14 58.94
CA MET A 248 -15.30 17.85 59.93
C MET A 248 -14.79 16.98 61.07
N PHE A 249 -14.03 15.92 60.78
CA PHE A 249 -13.40 15.08 61.79
C PHE A 249 -12.44 15.87 62.68
N TYR A 250 -11.64 16.77 62.11
CA TYR A 250 -10.75 17.64 62.86
C TYR A 250 -11.50 18.55 63.84
N ILE A 251 -12.62 19.16 63.40
CA ILE A 251 -13.46 19.98 64.28
C ILE A 251 -14.05 19.14 65.42
N LEU A 252 -14.59 17.96 65.12
CA LEU A 252 -15.14 17.06 66.12
C LEU A 252 -14.09 16.61 67.13
N PHE A 253 -12.89 16.26 66.66
CA PHE A 253 -11.75 15.90 67.49
C PHE A 253 -11.36 17.04 68.45
N LYS A 254 -11.27 18.28 67.96
CA LYS A 254 -11.01 19.45 68.80
C LYS A 254 -12.08 19.67 69.86
N ARG A 255 -13.35 19.52 69.51
CA ARG A 255 -14.47 19.62 70.47
C ARG A 255 -14.40 18.52 71.54
N LEU A 256 -14.05 17.31 71.15
CA LEU A 256 -13.86 16.18 72.09
C LEU A 256 -12.70 16.47 73.06
N GLN A 257 -11.54 16.93 72.58
CA GLN A 257 -10.44 17.34 73.46
C GLN A 257 -10.87 18.40 74.47
N THR A 258 -11.62 19.42 74.05
CA THR A 258 -12.11 20.45 74.98
C THR A 258 -13.07 19.88 76.02
N LYS A 259 -13.97 18.97 75.63
CA LYS A 259 -14.88 18.30 76.57
C LYS A 259 -14.12 17.41 77.55
N GLU A 260 -13.16 16.63 77.07
CA GLU A 260 -12.31 15.78 77.90
C GLU A 260 -11.54 16.60 78.92
N HIS A 261 -10.95 17.73 78.51
CA HIS A 261 -10.24 18.63 79.41
C HIS A 261 -11.17 19.20 80.49
N LYS A 262 -12.36 19.67 80.12
CA LYS A 262 -13.37 20.14 81.10
C LYS A 262 -13.81 19.04 82.05
N GLN A 263 -13.92 17.81 81.57
CA GLN A 263 -14.29 16.68 82.42
C GLN A 263 -13.17 16.32 83.39
N LYS A 264 -11.91 16.38 82.96
CA LYS A 264 -10.74 16.21 83.84
C LYS A 264 -10.71 17.25 84.95
N THR A 265 -10.87 18.54 84.63
CA THR A 265 -10.90 19.60 85.64
C THR A 265 -12.06 19.43 86.63
N LEU A 266 -13.23 18.97 86.15
CA LEU A 266 -14.39 18.73 87.00
C LEU A 266 -14.18 17.51 87.93
N ILE A 267 -13.51 16.46 87.44
CA ILE A 267 -13.09 15.32 88.28
C ILE A 267 -12.10 15.78 89.35
N GLU A 268 -11.11 16.59 88.99
CA GLU A 268 -10.14 17.14 89.95
C GLU A 268 -10.83 17.99 91.05
N GLU A 269 -11.79 18.83 90.69
CA GLU A 269 -12.62 19.59 91.64
C GLU A 269 -13.44 18.67 92.55
N GLN A 270 -14.04 17.62 91.99
CA GLN A 270 -14.80 16.62 92.76
C GLN A 270 -13.90 15.84 93.73
N GLU A 271 -12.69 15.45 93.30
CA GLU A 271 -11.72 14.77 94.17
C GLU A 271 -11.27 15.65 95.33
N LEU A 272 -11.00 16.93 95.08
CA LEU A 272 -10.74 17.93 96.11
C LEU A 272 -11.89 18.03 97.11
N THR A 273 -13.12 18.16 96.61
CA THR A 273 -14.33 18.27 97.44
C THR A 273 -14.54 17.01 98.27
N ILE A 274 -14.35 15.82 97.68
CA ILE A 274 -14.41 14.54 98.39
C ILE A 274 -13.33 14.46 99.47
N GLY A 275 -12.11 14.93 99.19
CA GLY A 275 -11.02 15.03 100.16
C GLY A 275 -11.40 15.89 101.37
N GLU A 276 -11.90 17.10 101.12
CA GLU A 276 -12.39 18.01 102.16
C GLU A 276 -13.53 17.41 102.99
N LEU A 277 -14.51 16.78 102.33
CA LEU A 277 -15.62 16.11 103.02
C LEU A 277 -15.15 14.93 103.86
N ARG A 278 -14.20 14.12 103.36
CA ARG A 278 -13.59 13.03 104.13
C ARG A 278 -12.84 13.55 105.35
N GLN A 279 -12.11 14.65 105.22
CA GLN A 279 -11.45 15.30 106.35
C GLN A 279 -12.47 15.80 107.38
N LYS A 280 -13.54 16.49 106.96
CA LYS A 280 -14.63 16.91 107.86
C LYS A 280 -15.32 15.73 108.54
N ILE A 281 -15.56 14.63 107.82
CA ILE A 281 -16.10 13.40 108.42
C ILE A 281 -15.13 12.89 109.49
N SER A 282 -13.83 12.81 109.20
CA SER A 282 -12.79 12.40 110.15
C SER A 282 -12.78 13.27 111.40
N GLU A 283 -12.85 14.59 111.25
CA GLU A 283 -12.90 15.57 112.34
C GLU A 283 -14.18 15.39 113.19
N LEU A 284 -15.32 15.15 112.57
CA LEU A 284 -16.58 14.87 113.27
C LEU A 284 -16.58 13.52 113.98
N THR A 285 -15.99 12.46 113.41
CA THR A 285 -15.82 11.18 114.12
C THR A 285 -14.86 11.30 115.30
N HIS A 286 -13.77 12.08 115.18
CA HIS A 286 -12.90 12.37 116.33
C HIS A 286 -13.61 13.20 117.42
N ALA A 287 -14.51 14.12 117.05
CA ALA A 287 -15.32 14.88 118.00
C ALA A 287 -16.39 14.02 118.73
N VAL A 288 -16.81 12.91 118.11
CA VAL A 288 -17.69 11.90 118.74
C VAL A 288 -16.89 10.97 119.67
N GLU A 289 -15.65 10.61 119.32
CA GLU A 289 -14.77 9.80 120.18
C GLU A 289 -14.17 10.59 121.35
N ALA A 290 -14.03 11.92 121.24
CA ALA A 290 -13.47 12.79 122.28
C ALA A 290 -14.48 13.28 123.34
N LYS A 291 -15.75 12.88 123.28
CA LYS A 291 -16.73 13.16 124.34
C LYS A 291 -16.81 11.97 125.30
N PRO A 292 -16.47 12.13 126.59
CA PRO A 292 -16.80 11.11 127.58
C PRO A 292 -18.32 11.08 127.75
N ALA A 293 -18.93 9.92 127.54
CA ALA A 293 -20.30 9.66 127.96
C ALA A 293 -20.35 9.62 129.49
N SER A 294 -20.36 10.79 130.12
CA SER A 294 -20.76 10.97 131.51
C SER A 294 -22.06 11.77 131.55
N TYR A 295 -23.20 11.08 131.47
CA TYR A 295 -24.44 11.66 131.99
C TYR A 295 -25.18 10.61 132.80
N ARG A 296 -25.08 10.82 134.13
CA ARG A 296 -25.87 10.15 135.15
C ARG A 296 -27.33 10.60 135.02
N PHE A 297 -28.20 9.59 135.07
CA PHE A 297 -29.53 9.54 135.68
C PHE A 297 -30.07 10.81 136.35
N TYR A 298 -31.31 11.13 135.98
CA TYR A 298 -32.32 11.54 136.96
C TYR A 298 -33.59 10.70 136.74
N PRO A 299 -34.14 10.06 137.79
CA PRO A 299 -35.45 9.45 137.76
C PRO A 299 -36.51 10.46 138.24
N SER A 300 -37.68 10.44 137.62
CA SER A 300 -38.90 11.01 138.18
C SER A 300 -40.09 10.25 137.62
N TYR A 301 -40.74 9.52 138.54
CA TYR A 301 -42.16 9.15 138.63
C TYR A 301 -42.95 8.85 137.36
#